data_AF-A0A2E4DX84-F1
#
_entry.id   AF-A0A2E4DX84-F1
#
_cell.length_a   1.000
_cell.length_b   1.000
_cell.length_c   1.000
_cell.angle_alpha   90.00
_cell.angle_beta   90.00
_cell.angle_gamma   90.00
#
_symmetry.space_group_name_H-M   'P 1'
#
loop_
_entity.id
_entity.type
_entity.pdbx_description
1 polymer ?
#
loop_
_entity_poly.entity_id
_entity_poly.type
_entity_poly.pdbx_seq_one_letter_code
_entity_poly.pdbx_strand_id
1 'polypeptide(L)'
;MPAFLLWGSSQKPIHRIKQFDFDYPNERLACEHPQRQIYLSQLEIGIYLVTNHQFGFSVDNAGYQAGRELDGLGKSVWYKQPGQPFQEKWYHPAGCVIYKDALAYCQWLSPETGDKIKLSSEAQWEKAACGDDVRL
;
A
#
# COMPACT_ATOMS: atom_id res chain seq x y z
N MET A 1 23.64 -1.99 11.11
CA MET A 1 23.84 -3.21 10.30
C MET A 1 22.52 -3.54 9.61
N PRO A 2 22.49 -4.02 8.36
CA PRO A 2 21.23 -4.43 7.71
C PRO A 2 20.60 -5.57 8.51
N ALA A 3 19.32 -5.42 8.86
CA ALA A 3 18.57 -6.48 9.50
C ALA A 3 18.06 -7.45 8.43
N PHE A 4 18.18 -8.76 8.69
CA PHE A 4 17.54 -9.75 7.84
C PHE A 4 16.10 -10.00 8.33
N LEU A 5 15.19 -10.25 7.39
CA LEU A 5 13.82 -10.69 7.63
C LEU A 5 13.65 -12.10 7.06
N LEU A 6 12.95 -12.96 7.79
CA LEU A 6 12.34 -14.14 7.22
C LEU A 6 11.01 -13.73 6.58
N TRP A 7 11.02 -13.69 5.26
CA TRP A 7 9.93 -13.21 4.41
C TRP A 7 9.11 -14.38 3.89
N GLY A 8 7.79 -14.28 3.92
CA GLY A 8 6.86 -15.35 3.60
C GLY A 8 6.58 -16.28 4.79
N SER A 9 5.60 -17.15 4.62
CA SER A 9 5.06 -17.98 5.70
C SER A 9 5.78 -19.32 5.82
N SER A 10 5.92 -19.85 7.04
CA SER A 10 6.39 -21.22 7.26
C SER A 10 5.32 -22.26 6.89
N GLN A 11 5.67 -23.56 6.85
CA GLN A 11 4.69 -24.62 6.51
C GLN A 11 3.58 -24.83 7.57
N LYS A 12 3.82 -24.40 8.83
CA LYS A 12 2.89 -24.62 9.95
C LYS A 12 1.58 -23.82 9.81
N PRO A 13 1.60 -22.51 9.49
CA PRO A 13 0.39 -21.75 9.15
C PRO A 13 -0.41 -22.33 7.98
N ILE A 14 0.24 -22.85 6.94
CA ILE A 14 -0.42 -23.44 5.76
C ILE A 14 -1.29 -24.62 6.14
N HIS A 15 -0.69 -25.53 6.90
CA HIS A 15 -1.38 -26.74 7.31
C HIS A 15 -2.61 -26.39 8.13
N ARG A 16 -2.51 -25.34 8.96
CA ARG A 16 -3.66 -24.78 9.69
C ARG A 16 -4.72 -24.20 8.74
N ILE A 17 -4.35 -23.41 7.72
CA ILE A 17 -5.31 -22.88 6.74
C ILE A 17 -6.08 -24.03 6.09
N LYS A 18 -5.38 -25.06 5.62
CA LYS A 18 -6.01 -26.23 4.99
C LYS A 18 -6.83 -27.12 5.95
N GLN A 19 -6.57 -27.05 7.25
CA GLN A 19 -7.42 -27.69 8.25
C GLN A 19 -8.76 -26.96 8.41
N PHE A 20 -8.79 -25.64 8.24
CA PHE A 20 -10.00 -24.83 8.34
C PHE A 20 -10.75 -24.69 7.00
N ASP A 21 -10.02 -24.62 5.89
CA ASP A 21 -10.54 -24.52 4.54
C ASP A 21 -9.76 -25.48 3.63
N PHE A 22 -10.28 -26.70 3.48
CA PHE A 22 -9.63 -27.77 2.74
C PHE A 22 -9.44 -27.44 1.26
N ASP A 23 -10.34 -26.64 0.69
CA ASP A 23 -10.36 -26.27 -0.73
C ASP A 23 -9.57 -24.96 -1.01
N TYR A 24 -8.85 -24.43 -0.01
CA TYR A 24 -8.08 -23.21 -0.17
C TYR A 24 -7.05 -23.36 -1.32
N PRO A 25 -7.06 -22.48 -2.34
CA PRO A 25 -6.27 -22.66 -3.55
C PRO A 25 -4.76 -22.73 -3.30
N ASN A 26 -4.11 -23.77 -3.82
CA ASN A 26 -2.65 -23.95 -3.72
C ASN A 26 -1.87 -22.79 -4.35
N GLU A 27 -2.42 -22.17 -5.38
CA GLU A 27 -1.78 -21.04 -6.10
C GLU A 27 -1.61 -19.83 -5.19
N ARG A 28 -2.59 -19.56 -4.30
CA ARG A 28 -2.49 -18.47 -3.32
C ARG A 28 -1.41 -18.75 -2.29
N LEU A 29 -1.34 -20.00 -1.82
CA LEU A 29 -0.28 -20.43 -0.92
C LEU A 29 1.09 -20.33 -1.62
N ALA A 30 1.21 -20.70 -2.89
CA ALA A 30 2.48 -20.63 -3.62
C ALA A 30 3.10 -19.21 -3.67
N CYS A 31 2.28 -18.16 -3.60
CA CYS A 31 2.77 -16.78 -3.54
C CYS A 31 3.36 -16.40 -2.16
N GLU A 32 2.95 -17.07 -1.09
CA GLU A 32 3.40 -16.81 0.29
C GLU A 32 4.58 -17.71 0.70
N HIS A 33 5.01 -18.65 -0.16
CA HIS A 33 5.98 -19.70 0.15
C HIS A 33 7.06 -19.91 -0.94
N PRO A 34 8.17 -20.59 -0.61
CA PRO A 34 8.65 -20.88 0.75
C PRO A 34 9.08 -19.59 1.46
N GLN A 35 9.24 -19.66 2.78
CA GLN A 35 9.89 -18.61 3.55
C GLN A 35 11.34 -18.43 3.07
N ARG A 36 11.77 -17.18 2.90
CA ARG A 36 13.09 -16.81 2.37
C ARG A 36 13.73 -15.72 3.21
N GLN A 37 15.05 -15.75 3.34
CA GLN A 37 15.77 -14.69 4.00
C GLN A 37 16.01 -13.52 3.05
N ILE A 38 15.59 -12.31 3.44
CA ILE A 38 15.81 -11.08 2.68
C ILE A 38 16.55 -10.07 3.55
N TYR A 39 17.47 -9.33 2.93
CA TYR A 39 18.18 -8.21 3.56
C TYR A 39 17.56 -6.89 3.09
N LEU A 40 17.15 -6.07 4.05
CA LEU A 40 16.63 -4.73 3.78
C LEU A 40 17.54 -3.70 4.43
N SER A 41 17.76 -2.58 3.74
CA SER A 41 18.35 -1.39 4.36
C SER A 41 17.38 -0.80 5.38
N GLN A 42 17.90 0.07 6.24
CA GLN A 42 17.03 0.93 7.06
C GLN A 42 16.07 1.69 6.14
N LEU A 43 14.82 1.80 6.58
CA LEU A 43 13.75 2.43 5.83
C LEU A 43 12.78 3.10 6.79
N GLU A 44 12.02 4.04 6.26
CA GLU A 44 10.84 4.63 6.88
C GLU A 44 9.63 4.31 6.01
N ILE A 45 8.47 4.16 6.65
CA ILE A 45 7.22 3.86 5.97
C ILE A 45 6.11 4.63 6.68
N GLY A 46 5.12 5.10 5.91
CA GLY A 46 3.97 5.79 6.47
C GLY A 46 3.26 4.92 7.50
N ILE A 47 3.05 5.47 8.70
CA ILE A 47 2.29 4.81 9.78
C ILE A 47 0.79 4.66 9.42
N TYR A 48 0.30 5.51 8.52
CA TYR A 48 -1.05 5.50 7.99
C TYR A 48 -1.03 5.47 6.47
N LEU A 49 -2.10 4.96 5.89
CA LEU A 49 -2.35 5.07 4.45
C LEU A 49 -2.55 6.54 4.06
N VAL A 50 -2.16 6.87 2.83
CA VAL A 50 -2.41 8.20 2.24
C VAL A 50 -3.91 8.46 2.23
N THR A 51 -4.34 9.59 2.75
CA THR A 51 -5.76 9.93 2.89
C THR A 51 -6.32 10.58 1.62
N ASN A 52 -7.65 10.60 1.50
CA ASN A 52 -8.32 11.33 0.40
C ASN A 52 -7.91 12.81 0.34
N HIS A 53 -7.76 13.45 1.51
CA HIS A 53 -7.34 14.85 1.57
C HIS A 53 -5.90 15.05 1.07
N GLN A 54 -4.96 14.20 1.50
CA GLN A 54 -3.57 14.27 1.07
C GLN A 54 -3.42 14.00 -0.43
N PHE A 55 -4.09 12.97 -0.94
CA PHE A 55 -4.04 12.65 -2.36
C PHE A 55 -4.71 13.73 -3.20
N GLY A 56 -5.92 14.19 -2.83
CA GLY A 56 -6.61 15.27 -3.53
C GLY A 56 -5.80 16.57 -3.58
N PHE A 57 -5.14 16.92 -2.47
CA PHE A 57 -4.24 18.08 -2.44
C PHE A 57 -3.09 17.95 -3.44
N SER A 58 -2.50 16.76 -3.60
CA SER A 58 -1.46 16.55 -4.61
C SER A 58 -1.99 16.69 -6.03
N VAL A 59 -3.19 16.18 -6.31
CA VAL A 59 -3.83 16.22 -7.63
C VAL A 59 -4.05 17.68 -8.03
N ASP A 60 -4.65 18.46 -7.14
CA ASP A 60 -4.93 19.89 -7.33
C ASP A 60 -3.64 20.69 -7.57
N ASN A 61 -2.59 20.50 -6.76
CA ASN A 61 -1.36 21.30 -6.85
C ASN A 61 -0.41 20.86 -7.97
N ALA A 62 -0.37 19.56 -8.29
CA ALA A 62 0.42 19.04 -9.39
C ALA A 62 -0.24 19.31 -10.76
N GLY A 63 -1.51 19.73 -10.79
CA GLY A 63 -2.31 19.74 -12.00
C GLY A 63 -2.43 18.34 -12.62
N TYR A 64 -2.40 17.31 -11.79
CA TYR A 64 -2.46 15.92 -12.22
C TYR A 64 -3.91 15.51 -12.46
N GLN A 65 -4.14 14.57 -13.36
CA GLN A 65 -5.45 13.95 -13.57
C GLN A 65 -5.34 12.46 -13.27
N ALA A 66 -6.02 12.00 -12.20
CA ALA A 66 -5.92 10.62 -11.78
C ALA A 66 -6.62 9.68 -12.77
N GLY A 67 -6.07 8.48 -12.97
CA GLY A 67 -6.57 7.56 -14.00
C GLY A 67 -8.03 7.15 -13.84
N ARG A 68 -8.54 7.10 -12.60
CA ARG A 68 -9.96 6.82 -12.32
C ARG A 68 -10.89 8.01 -12.54
N GLU A 69 -10.39 9.22 -12.74
CA GLU A 69 -11.24 10.35 -13.15
C GLU A 69 -11.62 10.24 -14.63
N LEU A 70 -10.80 9.55 -15.43
CA LEU A 70 -11.00 9.34 -16.86
C LEU A 70 -12.03 8.25 -17.19
N ASP A 71 -12.42 7.41 -16.22
CA ASP A 71 -13.38 6.34 -16.46
C ASP A 71 -14.84 6.82 -16.52
N GLY A 72 -15.09 8.09 -16.18
CA GLY A 72 -16.41 8.72 -16.20
C GLY A 72 -17.37 8.19 -15.13
N LEU A 73 -16.91 7.35 -14.20
CA LEU A 73 -17.76 6.72 -13.18
C LEU A 73 -17.96 7.61 -11.95
N GLY A 74 -17.18 8.69 -11.81
CA GLY A 74 -17.31 9.64 -10.70
C GLY A 74 -17.05 9.02 -9.31
N LYS A 75 -16.23 7.96 -9.25
CA LYS A 75 -15.97 7.18 -8.03
C LYS A 75 -14.81 7.70 -7.17
N SER A 76 -14.00 8.61 -7.70
CA SER A 76 -12.88 9.21 -6.99
C SER A 76 -13.40 10.10 -5.85
N VAL A 77 -13.18 9.69 -4.60
CA VAL A 77 -13.73 10.38 -3.41
C VAL A 77 -13.06 11.74 -3.17
N TRP A 78 -11.83 11.94 -3.64
CA TRP A 78 -11.16 13.25 -3.66
C TRP A 78 -11.67 14.17 -4.76
N TYR A 79 -12.38 13.63 -5.76
CA TYR A 79 -12.92 14.42 -6.86
C TYR A 79 -14.13 15.20 -6.36
N LYS A 80 -14.01 16.52 -6.37
CA LYS A 80 -15.05 17.47 -5.96
C LYS A 80 -16.28 17.28 -6.86
N GLN A 81 -17.25 16.46 -6.45
CA GLN A 81 -18.57 16.56 -7.04
C GLN A 81 -19.19 17.92 -6.63
N PRO A 82 -19.69 18.74 -7.57
CA PRO A 82 -20.32 20.01 -7.24
C PRO A 82 -21.45 19.81 -6.22
N GLY A 83 -21.38 20.50 -5.07
CA GLY A 83 -22.43 20.50 -4.05
C GLY A 83 -22.33 19.43 -2.94
N GLN A 84 -21.30 18.59 -2.92
CA GLN A 84 -21.10 17.58 -1.87
C GLN A 84 -19.65 17.60 -1.35
N PRO A 85 -19.30 18.51 -0.42
CA PRO A 85 -18.02 18.40 0.27
C PRO A 85 -18.04 17.16 1.16
N PHE A 86 -17.43 16.05 0.70
CA PHE A 86 -17.26 14.81 1.47
C PHE A 86 -16.21 14.98 2.60
N GLN A 87 -16.33 16.04 3.41
CA GLN A 87 -15.44 16.31 4.55
C GLN A 87 -15.34 15.12 5.51
N GLU A 88 -16.43 14.36 5.66
CA GLU A 88 -16.48 13.15 6.49
C GLU A 88 -15.46 12.07 6.07
N LYS A 89 -15.07 12.01 4.78
CA LYS A 89 -14.16 10.99 4.25
C LYS A 89 -12.74 11.48 3.99
N TRP A 90 -12.43 12.73 4.32
CA TRP A 90 -11.12 13.34 4.07
C TRP A 90 -9.96 12.57 4.70
N TYR A 91 -10.18 12.04 5.91
CA TYR A 91 -9.20 11.28 6.65
C TYR A 91 -9.25 9.77 6.37
N HIS A 92 -10.18 9.32 5.53
CA HIS A 92 -10.18 7.93 5.08
C HIS A 92 -9.04 7.70 4.09
N PRO A 93 -8.51 6.47 4.00
CA PRO A 93 -7.55 6.11 2.96
C PRO A 93 -8.08 6.46 1.56
N ALA A 94 -7.19 6.96 0.71
CA ALA A 94 -7.47 7.21 -0.69
C ALA A 94 -7.79 5.88 -1.39
N GLY A 95 -9.04 5.72 -1.81
CA GLY A 95 -9.53 4.55 -2.54
C GLY A 95 -9.82 4.91 -3.99
N CYS A 96 -9.93 3.92 -4.88
CA CYS A 96 -10.05 4.16 -6.33
C CYS A 96 -8.81 4.84 -6.93
N VAL A 97 -7.61 4.56 -6.40
CA VAL A 97 -6.34 4.93 -7.04
C VAL A 97 -5.84 3.75 -7.90
N ILE A 98 -5.26 4.02 -9.07
CA ILE A 98 -4.49 3.00 -9.80
C ILE A 98 -3.02 3.08 -9.42
N TYR A 99 -2.26 2.02 -9.73
CA TYR A 99 -0.82 1.96 -9.42
C TYR A 99 -0.02 3.15 -9.95
N LYS A 100 -0.35 3.61 -11.17
CA LYS A 100 0.30 4.79 -11.77
C LYS A 100 0.04 6.08 -10.98
N ASP A 101 -1.16 6.25 -10.45
CA ASP A 101 -1.52 7.41 -9.62
C ASP A 101 -0.70 7.42 -8.32
N ALA A 102 -0.54 6.26 -7.69
CA ALA A 102 0.26 6.11 -6.48
C ALA A 102 1.74 6.42 -6.72
N LEU A 103 2.29 6.03 -7.87
CA LEU A 103 3.65 6.42 -8.27
C LEU A 103 3.78 7.93 -8.50
N ALA A 104 2.81 8.54 -9.18
CA ALA A 104 2.79 9.97 -9.42
C ALA A 104 2.74 10.76 -8.10
N TYR A 105 1.96 10.29 -7.12
CA TYR A 105 1.92 10.85 -5.77
C TYR A 105 3.29 10.84 -5.09
N CYS A 106 3.99 9.71 -5.10
CA CYS A 106 5.34 9.63 -4.52
C CYS A 106 6.34 10.55 -5.22
N GLN A 107 6.25 10.64 -6.55
CA GLN A 107 7.11 11.52 -7.35
C GLN A 107 6.85 12.99 -7.06
N TRP A 108 5.59 13.38 -6.89
CA TRP A 108 5.20 14.73 -6.51
C TRP A 108 5.63 15.06 -5.08
N LEU A 109 5.43 14.15 -4.13
CA LEU A 109 5.72 14.42 -2.72
C LEU A 109 7.23 14.50 -2.41
N SER A 110 8.07 13.80 -3.19
CA SER A 110 9.52 13.78 -2.97
C SER A 110 10.17 15.17 -2.94
N PRO A 111 9.99 16.05 -3.95
CA PRO A 111 10.51 17.42 -3.89
C PRO A 111 9.83 18.29 -2.82
N GLU A 112 8.56 18.04 -2.49
CA GLU A 112 7.82 18.81 -1.48
C GLU A 112 8.38 18.59 -0.06
N THR A 113 8.87 17.39 0.25
CA THR A 113 9.46 17.08 1.57
C THR A 113 10.98 17.14 1.58
N GLY A 114 11.62 17.06 0.41
CA GLY A 114 13.08 16.91 0.28
C GLY A 114 13.57 15.46 0.46
N ASP A 115 12.66 14.51 0.67
CA ASP A 115 12.99 13.09 0.82
C ASP A 115 12.74 12.30 -0.45
N LYS A 116 13.44 11.17 -0.60
CA LYS A 116 13.19 10.23 -1.70
C LYS A 116 12.02 9.30 -1.37
N ILE A 117 10.82 9.70 -1.74
CA ILE A 117 9.59 8.95 -1.46
C ILE A 117 9.27 8.00 -2.62
N LYS A 118 8.92 6.76 -2.29
CA LYS A 118 8.52 5.71 -3.24
C LYS A 118 7.54 4.73 -2.60
N LEU A 119 6.86 3.93 -3.42
CA LEU A 119 6.11 2.77 -2.94
C LEU A 119 7.07 1.75 -2.31
N SER A 120 6.62 1.15 -1.21
CA SER A 120 7.34 0.03 -0.59
C SER A 120 7.32 -1.18 -1.52
N SER A 121 8.41 -1.96 -1.52
CA SER A 121 8.35 -3.31 -2.05
C SER A 121 7.55 -4.20 -1.10
N GLU A 122 7.10 -5.35 -1.59
CA GLU A 122 6.37 -6.35 -0.78
C GLU A 122 7.12 -6.71 0.50
N ALA A 123 8.43 -7.03 0.39
CA ALA A 123 9.26 -7.33 1.55
C ALA A 123 9.39 -6.16 2.55
N GLN A 124 9.42 -4.91 2.09
CA GLN A 124 9.46 -3.74 2.97
C GLN A 124 8.12 -3.55 3.69
N TRP A 125 7.01 -3.78 3.00
CA TRP A 125 5.67 -3.73 3.57
C TRP A 125 5.47 -4.84 4.61
N GLU A 126 5.87 -6.07 4.32
CA GLU A 126 5.79 -7.18 5.26
C GLU A 126 6.68 -6.96 6.48
N LYS A 127 7.90 -6.44 6.29
CA LYS A 127 8.77 -6.07 7.41
C LYS A 127 8.09 -5.08 8.35
N ALA A 128 7.44 -4.06 7.79
CA ALA A 128 6.75 -3.03 8.56
C ALA A 128 5.51 -3.59 9.28
N ALA A 129 4.76 -4.47 8.61
CA ALA A 129 3.54 -5.07 9.15
C ALA A 129 3.81 -6.06 10.30
N CYS A 130 4.95 -6.75 10.29
CA CYS A 130 5.33 -7.69 11.36
C CYS A 130 5.82 -7.00 12.64
N GLY A 131 6.20 -5.72 12.58
CA GLY A 131 6.83 -5.01 13.69
C GLY A 131 8.12 -5.71 14.16
N ASP A 132 8.28 -5.82 15.48
CA ASP A 132 9.40 -6.53 16.11
C ASP A 132 9.15 -8.05 16.25
N ASP A 133 7.96 -8.53 15.88
CA ASP A 133 7.64 -9.95 15.99
C ASP A 133 8.25 -10.73 14.81
N VAL A 134 9.12 -11.68 15.13
CA VAL A 134 9.85 -12.50 14.17
C VAL A 134 9.14 -13.85 13.93
N ARG A 135 7.90 -14.03 14.40
CA ARG A 135 7.17 -15.32 14.46
C ARG A 135 6.39 -15.70 13.18
N LEU A 136 6.91 -15.44 11.98
CA LEU A 136 6.39 -16.09 10.76
C LEU A 136 7.11 -17.42 10.50
#